data_AF-A0A399EC78-F1
#
_entry.id   AF-A0A399EC78-F1
#
_cell.length_a   1.000
_cell.length_b   1.000
_cell.length_c   1.000
_cell.angle_alpha   90.00
_cell.angle_beta   90.00
_cell.angle_gamma   90.00
#
_symmetry.space_group_name_H-M   'P 1'
#
loop_
_entity.id
_entity.type
_entity.pdbx_description
1 polymer ?
#
loop_
_entity_poly.entity_id
_entity_poly.type
_entity_poly.pdbx_seq_one_letter_code
_entity_poly.pdbx_strand_id
1 'polypeptide(L)'
;MLWNKAKRPNLQTLTQGLRTHPADDRFFSLLRWLLPGMRVKRYAFLAALGLLCMFTGVVHLSWQTSFLPWFLQTTRWAGYFSIPLWISGGLWLLGGLVLFLMGLRWMNRSMLSAITDPDSISKQVYIHRRLEAGPRIVALGGGTGLSRVLRGLKMETANITAVVAVTDDGGSTGRLRVSFGVPAVGDLVDCLAALSNAEGLPDLMKYRFQRGGELAGHTFGNLMLVSLFELNNDFASAMRQANQVLRLRGAVWPATYEAAHLWAQREDGSRVEGETALREQRGRIRRVGLAPIGVAAMPEAIEALQKADLIVLGPGSLYSSVIPSFLPKGIQVAIQQSPAKLVYIVNIMSERGETEGMDAYEHFHAIEQHLGRRPNVVLINNARIPEDLLQRYHNEGQAPVRFNPQRFEGLGVQIVADDFLEPGFAQHDPARLVKALINLC
;
A
#
# COMPACT_ATOMS: atom_id res chain seq x y z
N MET A 1 13.88 53.30 -13.06
CA MET A 1 14.18 52.49 -14.26
C MET A 1 13.34 51.22 -14.22
N LEU A 2 12.27 51.22 -15.02
CA LEU A 2 11.56 50.09 -15.66
C LEU A 2 11.46 48.76 -14.90
N TRP A 3 10.39 48.61 -14.13
CA TRP A 3 9.86 47.30 -13.73
C TRP A 3 9.08 46.70 -14.91
N ASN A 4 9.61 45.63 -15.49
CA ASN A 4 9.00 44.93 -16.61
C ASN A 4 7.90 43.98 -16.08
N LYS A 5 6.64 44.26 -16.42
CA LYS A 5 5.50 43.35 -16.18
C LYS A 5 5.65 42.11 -17.06
N ALA A 6 6.28 41.06 -16.54
CA ALA A 6 6.19 39.74 -17.14
C ALA A 6 4.77 39.18 -16.89
N LYS A 7 3.99 39.01 -17.97
CA LYS A 7 2.71 38.30 -17.98
C LYS A 7 2.90 36.92 -17.33
N ARG A 8 2.20 36.66 -16.23
CA ARG A 8 2.07 35.31 -15.68
C ARG A 8 1.39 34.42 -16.75
N PRO A 9 1.96 33.27 -17.13
CA PRO A 9 1.25 32.36 -18.03
C PRO A 9 0.00 31.85 -17.32
N ASN A 10 -1.14 31.99 -17.99
CA ASN A 10 -2.43 31.53 -17.49
C ASN A 10 -2.42 29.99 -17.45
N LEU A 11 -2.34 29.38 -16.27
CA LEU A 11 -2.30 27.90 -16.12
C LEU A 11 -3.53 27.19 -16.70
N GLN A 12 -4.61 27.94 -17.00
CA GLN A 12 -5.78 27.43 -17.71
C GLN A 12 -5.54 27.16 -19.20
N THR A 13 -4.61 27.85 -19.86
CA THR A 13 -4.35 27.63 -21.30
C THR A 13 -3.43 26.44 -21.57
N LEU A 14 -2.58 26.03 -20.60
CA LEU A 14 -1.77 24.81 -20.69
C LEU A 14 -2.56 23.53 -20.40
N THR A 15 -3.69 23.63 -19.69
CA THR A 15 -4.57 22.49 -19.38
C THR A 15 -5.69 22.29 -20.42
N GLN A 16 -5.82 23.18 -21.40
CA GLN A 16 -6.81 23.06 -22.49
C GLN A 16 -6.34 22.21 -23.68
N GLY A 17 -5.07 21.82 -23.77
CA GLY A 17 -4.54 21.06 -24.91
C GLY A 17 -4.93 19.58 -24.98
N LEU A 18 -5.52 19.01 -23.92
CA LEU A 18 -5.84 17.57 -23.83
C LEU A 18 -7.18 17.29 -23.14
N ARG A 19 -8.20 18.13 -23.33
CA ARG A 19 -9.59 17.77 -23.03
C ARG A 19 -10.29 17.38 -24.32
N THR A 20 -10.21 16.11 -24.70
CA THR A 20 -11.21 15.54 -25.60
C THR A 20 -12.55 15.53 -24.86
N HIS A 21 -13.56 16.19 -25.45
CA HIS A 21 -14.92 16.28 -24.90
C HIS A 21 -15.50 14.87 -24.69
N PRO A 22 -16.07 14.53 -23.51
CA PRO A 22 -16.54 13.18 -23.20
C PRO A 22 -17.85 12.77 -23.91
N ALA A 23 -18.33 13.56 -24.88
CA ALA A 23 -19.62 13.33 -25.56
C ALA A 23 -19.51 12.81 -27.02
N ASP A 24 -18.34 12.83 -27.65
CA ASP A 24 -18.14 12.42 -29.06
C ASP A 24 -17.61 10.97 -29.25
N ASP A 25 -17.45 10.23 -28.17
CA ASP A 25 -16.47 9.12 -28.12
C ASP A 25 -16.96 7.74 -28.58
N ARG A 26 -18.25 7.53 -28.86
CA ARG A 26 -18.73 6.15 -29.13
C ARG A 26 -18.47 5.67 -30.56
N PHE A 27 -18.65 6.51 -31.58
CA PHE A 27 -18.56 6.07 -32.99
C PHE A 27 -17.12 6.08 -33.56
N PHE A 28 -16.28 7.04 -33.12
CA PHE A 28 -14.89 7.14 -33.57
C PHE A 28 -13.90 6.31 -32.75
N SER A 29 -14.29 5.72 -31.61
CA SER A 29 -13.39 4.91 -30.77
C SER A 29 -12.88 3.66 -31.47
N LEU A 30 -13.71 2.98 -32.28
CA LEU A 30 -13.31 1.81 -33.07
C LEU A 30 -12.32 2.20 -34.19
N LEU A 31 -12.51 3.35 -34.84
CA LEU A 31 -11.60 3.85 -35.88
C LEU A 31 -10.28 4.38 -35.32
N ARG A 32 -10.17 4.71 -34.02
CA ARG A 32 -8.88 5.08 -33.40
C ARG A 32 -7.85 3.96 -33.48
N TRP A 33 -8.29 2.71 -33.44
CA TRP A 33 -7.41 1.54 -33.65
C TRP A 33 -6.84 1.47 -35.07
N LEU A 34 -7.49 2.17 -36.02
CA LEU A 34 -7.06 2.35 -37.40
C LEU A 34 -6.27 3.65 -37.61
N LEU A 35 -5.81 4.34 -36.56
CA LEU A 35 -4.87 5.45 -36.72
C LEU A 35 -3.45 4.93 -37.07
N PRO A 36 -2.70 5.64 -37.93
CA PRO A 36 -1.30 5.34 -38.19
C PRO A 36 -0.48 5.44 -36.88
N GLY A 37 0.47 4.52 -36.67
CA GLY A 37 1.28 4.45 -35.45
C GLY A 37 0.87 3.38 -34.43
N MET A 38 -0.40 2.94 -34.43
CA MET A 38 -0.91 1.94 -33.47
C MET A 38 -0.38 0.51 -33.68
N ARG A 39 0.22 0.20 -34.85
CA ARG A 39 0.78 -1.13 -35.22
C ARG A 39 -0.19 -2.32 -35.15
N VAL A 40 -1.48 -2.11 -34.87
CA VAL A 40 -2.54 -3.13 -34.75
C VAL A 40 -3.14 -3.56 -36.11
N LYS A 41 -3.20 -2.65 -37.09
CA LYS A 41 -3.90 -2.87 -38.38
C LYS A 41 -3.50 -4.16 -39.11
N ARG A 42 -2.20 -4.44 -39.17
CA ARG A 42 -1.64 -5.64 -39.85
C ARG A 42 -2.11 -6.94 -39.21
N TYR A 43 -2.30 -6.94 -37.89
CA TYR A 43 -2.73 -8.12 -37.14
C TYR A 43 -4.25 -8.28 -37.14
N ALA A 44 -4.99 -7.17 -37.14
CA ALA A 44 -6.43 -7.18 -37.39
C ALA A 44 -6.75 -7.73 -38.79
N PHE A 45 -5.96 -7.34 -39.81
CA PHE A 45 -6.07 -7.90 -41.15
C PHE A 45 -5.77 -9.41 -41.17
N LEU A 46 -4.73 -9.86 -40.46
CA LEU A 46 -4.41 -11.28 -40.34
C LEU A 46 -5.55 -12.09 -39.70
N ALA A 47 -6.19 -11.54 -38.65
CA ALA A 47 -7.35 -12.16 -38.02
C ALA A 47 -8.57 -12.21 -38.97
N ALA A 48 -8.84 -11.13 -39.71
CA ALA A 48 -9.92 -11.10 -40.70
C ALA A 48 -9.69 -12.10 -41.84
N LEU A 49 -8.43 -12.27 -42.30
CA LEU A 49 -8.05 -13.27 -43.28
C LEU A 49 -8.28 -14.69 -42.73
N GLY A 50 -7.94 -14.95 -41.47
CA GLY A 50 -8.24 -16.22 -40.80
C GLY A 50 -9.73 -16.55 -40.76
N LEU A 51 -10.58 -15.57 -40.41
CA LEU A 51 -12.04 -15.72 -40.45
C LEU A 51 -12.58 -16.03 -41.84
N LEU A 52 -12.06 -15.35 -42.87
CA LEU A 52 -12.39 -15.65 -44.27
C LEU A 52 -12.03 -17.10 -44.61
N CYS A 53 -10.83 -17.57 -44.27
CA CYS A 53 -10.41 -18.95 -44.48
C CYS A 53 -11.28 -19.98 -43.72
N MET A 54 -11.72 -19.65 -42.51
CA MET A 54 -12.66 -20.51 -41.77
C MET A 54 -14.02 -20.55 -42.45
N PHE A 55 -14.53 -19.41 -42.92
CA PHE A 55 -15.78 -19.33 -43.67
C PHE A 55 -15.72 -20.16 -44.95
N THR A 56 -14.61 -20.07 -45.70
CA THR A 56 -14.42 -20.90 -46.90
C THR A 56 -14.36 -22.39 -46.56
N GLY A 57 -13.74 -22.77 -45.43
CA GLY A 57 -13.73 -24.15 -44.93
C GLY A 57 -15.14 -24.68 -44.59
N VAL A 58 -15.98 -23.88 -43.91
CA VAL A 58 -17.37 -24.24 -43.57
C VAL A 58 -18.25 -24.37 -44.83
N VAL A 59 -18.08 -23.47 -45.80
CA VAL A 59 -18.80 -23.55 -47.09
C VAL A 59 -18.40 -24.81 -47.86
N HIS A 60 -17.12 -25.20 -47.83
CA HIS A 60 -16.65 -26.46 -48.44
C HIS A 60 -17.23 -27.72 -47.78
N LEU A 61 -17.42 -27.70 -46.46
CA LEU A 61 -17.98 -28.83 -45.70
C LEU A 61 -19.52 -28.91 -45.78
N SER A 62 -20.21 -27.79 -46.03
CA SER A 62 -21.66 -27.74 -46.14
C SER A 62 -22.12 -28.05 -47.57
N TRP A 63 -22.37 -29.33 -47.82
CA TRP A 63 -22.65 -29.95 -49.12
C TRP A 63 -23.89 -29.41 -49.90
N GLN A 64 -24.70 -28.52 -49.32
CA GLN A 64 -26.08 -28.25 -49.80
C GLN A 64 -26.44 -26.77 -50.04
N THR A 65 -25.49 -25.86 -50.23
CA THR A 65 -25.82 -24.44 -50.51
C THR A 65 -25.74 -24.10 -52.00
N SER A 66 -26.69 -23.32 -52.52
CA SER A 66 -26.73 -22.84 -53.92
C SER A 66 -25.56 -21.92 -54.30
N PHE A 67 -24.71 -21.55 -53.34
CA PHE A 67 -23.50 -20.73 -53.49
C PHE A 67 -22.27 -21.56 -53.94
N LEU A 68 -22.36 -22.89 -53.83
CA LEU A 68 -21.25 -23.83 -53.97
C LEU A 68 -20.61 -23.90 -55.39
N PRO A 69 -21.36 -23.85 -56.52
CA PRO A 69 -20.77 -24.01 -57.86
C PRO A 69 -19.86 -22.84 -58.27
N TRP A 70 -20.23 -21.61 -57.91
CA TRP A 70 -19.46 -20.39 -58.21
C TRP A 70 -18.20 -20.30 -57.33
N PHE A 71 -18.32 -20.65 -56.05
CA PHE A 71 -17.21 -20.62 -55.09
C PHE A 71 -16.21 -21.78 -55.30
N LEU A 72 -16.69 -22.97 -55.67
CA LEU A 72 -15.79 -24.10 -55.99
C LEU A 72 -14.91 -23.81 -57.21
N GLN A 73 -15.38 -23.00 -58.17
CA GLN A 73 -14.62 -22.63 -59.38
C GLN A 73 -13.32 -21.86 -59.07
N THR A 74 -13.28 -21.04 -58.01
CA THR A 74 -12.08 -20.32 -57.57
C THR A 74 -11.12 -21.17 -56.74
N THR A 75 -11.59 -22.29 -56.16
CA THR A 75 -10.76 -23.23 -55.37
C THR A 75 -10.27 -24.47 -56.16
N ARG A 76 -10.53 -24.53 -57.48
CA ARG A 76 -10.19 -25.65 -58.38
C ARG A 76 -8.69 -26.02 -58.47
N TRP A 77 -7.79 -25.30 -57.81
CA TRP A 77 -6.41 -25.73 -57.61
C TRP A 77 -6.31 -27.07 -56.87
N ALA A 78 -7.23 -27.36 -55.93
CA ALA A 78 -7.26 -28.64 -55.23
C ALA A 78 -7.63 -29.84 -56.13
N GLY A 79 -8.34 -29.58 -57.23
CA GLY A 79 -8.63 -30.58 -58.27
C GLY A 79 -7.39 -31.04 -59.04
N TYR A 80 -6.31 -30.26 -59.01
CA TYR A 80 -5.01 -30.62 -59.60
C TYR A 80 -4.29 -31.73 -58.81
N PHE A 81 -4.60 -31.88 -57.51
CA PHE A 81 -3.95 -32.82 -56.59
C PHE A 81 -4.85 -33.98 -56.12
N SER A 82 -6.07 -34.11 -56.67
CA SER A 82 -7.02 -35.19 -56.32
C SER A 82 -7.35 -35.31 -54.82
N ILE A 83 -7.37 -34.20 -54.08
CA ILE A 83 -7.64 -34.21 -52.63
C ILE A 83 -9.17 -34.24 -52.39
N PRO A 84 -9.68 -35.16 -51.55
CA PRO A 84 -11.09 -35.19 -51.15
C PRO A 84 -11.58 -33.87 -50.53
N LEU A 85 -12.80 -33.45 -50.89
CA LEU A 85 -13.39 -32.16 -50.47
C LEU A 85 -13.42 -31.96 -48.94
N TRP A 86 -13.66 -33.03 -48.18
CA TRP A 86 -13.69 -32.99 -46.72
C TRP A 86 -12.31 -32.73 -46.12
N ILE A 87 -11.23 -33.23 -46.76
CA ILE A 87 -9.85 -32.95 -46.35
C ILE A 87 -9.51 -31.49 -46.65
N SER A 88 -9.84 -30.98 -47.84
CA SER A 88 -9.57 -29.58 -48.18
C SER A 88 -10.36 -28.61 -47.32
N GLY A 89 -11.63 -28.89 -47.03
CA GLY A 89 -12.45 -28.08 -46.11
C GLY A 89 -11.89 -28.06 -44.70
N GLY A 90 -11.43 -29.21 -44.19
CA GLY A 90 -10.76 -29.32 -42.90
C GLY A 90 -9.44 -28.51 -42.84
N LEU A 91 -8.64 -28.55 -43.90
CA LEU A 91 -7.39 -27.78 -43.99
C LEU A 91 -7.63 -26.27 -44.00
N TRP A 92 -8.63 -25.78 -44.74
CA TRP A 92 -9.00 -24.37 -44.75
C TRP A 92 -9.51 -23.90 -43.39
N LEU A 93 -10.32 -24.73 -42.72
CA LEU A 93 -10.86 -24.41 -41.40
C LEU A 93 -9.75 -24.38 -40.35
N LEU A 94 -8.85 -25.36 -40.33
CA LEU A 94 -7.74 -25.43 -39.39
C LEU A 94 -6.71 -24.33 -39.65
N GLY A 95 -6.32 -24.10 -40.92
CA GLY A 95 -5.43 -23.03 -41.30
C GLY A 95 -6.00 -21.64 -40.99
N GLY A 96 -7.30 -21.45 -41.27
CA GLY A 96 -8.03 -20.24 -40.90
C GLY A 96 -8.07 -20.01 -39.39
N LEU A 97 -8.32 -21.06 -38.60
CA LEU A 97 -8.30 -21.00 -37.13
C LEU A 97 -6.91 -20.60 -36.61
N VAL A 98 -5.83 -21.18 -37.15
CA VAL A 98 -4.45 -20.83 -36.77
C VAL A 98 -4.16 -19.36 -37.10
N LEU A 99 -4.47 -18.90 -38.31
CA LEU A 99 -4.27 -17.50 -38.73
C LEU A 99 -5.09 -16.54 -37.86
N PHE A 100 -6.33 -16.90 -37.53
CA PHE A 100 -7.20 -16.13 -36.66
C PHE A 100 -6.61 -15.99 -35.25
N LEU A 101 -6.20 -17.11 -34.63
CA LEU A 101 -5.59 -17.11 -33.30
C LEU A 101 -4.25 -16.37 -33.28
N MET A 102 -3.42 -16.51 -34.32
CA MET A 102 -2.18 -15.74 -34.46
C MET A 102 -2.45 -14.24 -34.61
N GLY A 103 -3.44 -13.85 -35.41
CA GLY A 103 -3.88 -12.47 -35.58
C GLY A 103 -4.35 -11.86 -34.26
N LEU A 104 -5.20 -12.57 -33.53
CA LEU A 104 -5.66 -12.18 -32.18
C LEU A 104 -4.49 -12.04 -31.20
N ARG A 105 -3.58 -13.03 -31.15
CA ARG A 105 -2.44 -13.03 -30.23
C ARG A 105 -1.49 -11.87 -30.52
N TRP A 106 -1.14 -11.62 -31.78
CA TRP A 106 -0.26 -10.52 -32.14
C TRP A 106 -0.93 -9.16 -32.03
N MET A 107 -2.22 -9.06 -32.28
CA MET A 107 -3.00 -7.86 -32.00
C MET A 107 -2.94 -7.53 -30.52
N ASN A 108 -3.26 -8.48 -29.64
CA ASN A 108 -3.21 -8.29 -28.19
C ASN A 108 -1.77 -7.91 -27.75
N ARG A 109 -0.75 -8.61 -28.25
CA ARG A 109 0.66 -8.29 -27.96
C ARG A 109 1.04 -6.87 -28.39
N SER A 110 0.61 -6.44 -29.59
CA SER A 110 0.88 -5.10 -30.11
C SER A 110 0.23 -4.01 -29.27
N MET A 111 -1.02 -4.23 -28.85
CA MET A 111 -1.76 -3.29 -28.00
C MET A 111 -1.11 -3.15 -26.63
N LEU A 112 -0.78 -4.29 -26.03
CA LEU A 112 -0.22 -4.36 -24.69
C LEU A 112 1.20 -3.79 -24.62
N SER A 113 2.01 -4.02 -25.66
CA SER A 113 3.40 -3.50 -25.73
C SER A 113 3.52 -1.98 -25.65
N ALA A 114 2.42 -1.24 -25.87
CA ALA A 114 2.39 0.20 -25.71
C ALA A 114 2.27 0.64 -24.24
N ILE A 115 1.84 -0.25 -23.34
CA ILE A 115 1.55 0.04 -21.93
C ILE A 115 2.47 -0.77 -21.00
N THR A 116 2.70 -2.05 -21.30
CA THR A 116 3.52 -2.93 -20.46
C THR A 116 4.07 -4.12 -21.25
N ASP A 117 4.88 -4.96 -20.62
CA ASP A 117 5.39 -6.20 -21.23
C ASP A 117 4.26 -7.26 -21.36
N PRO A 118 3.82 -7.61 -22.58
CA PRO A 118 2.69 -8.51 -22.80
C PRO A 118 2.83 -9.89 -22.18
N ASP A 119 4.07 -10.40 -22.08
CA ASP A 119 4.33 -11.75 -21.58
C ASP A 119 4.19 -11.81 -20.03
N SER A 120 4.24 -10.66 -19.34
CA SER A 120 4.11 -10.55 -17.89
C SER A 120 2.67 -10.34 -17.38
N ILE A 121 1.72 -10.02 -18.26
CA ILE A 121 0.38 -9.56 -17.88
C ILE A 121 -0.44 -10.65 -17.20
N SER A 122 -0.39 -11.88 -17.68
CA SER A 122 -1.11 -12.98 -17.04
C SER A 122 -0.70 -13.12 -15.57
N LYS A 123 0.61 -13.02 -15.30
CA LYS A 123 1.16 -13.03 -13.94
C LYS A 123 0.72 -11.79 -13.15
N GLN A 124 0.76 -10.60 -13.74
CA GLN A 124 0.32 -9.37 -13.07
C GLN A 124 -1.18 -9.40 -12.73
N VAL A 125 -2.03 -9.84 -13.66
CA VAL A 125 -3.49 -9.97 -13.45
C VAL A 125 -3.79 -11.03 -12.40
N TYR A 126 -3.11 -12.18 -12.45
CA TYR A 126 -3.26 -13.21 -11.43
C TYR A 126 -2.89 -12.70 -10.04
N ILE A 127 -1.73 -12.04 -9.91
CA ILE A 127 -1.29 -11.44 -8.64
C ILE A 127 -2.31 -10.40 -8.19
N HIS A 128 -2.76 -9.50 -9.06
CA HIS A 128 -3.71 -8.45 -8.70
C HIS A 128 -5.02 -9.03 -8.15
N ARG A 129 -5.63 -9.99 -8.86
CA ARG A 129 -6.87 -10.65 -8.40
C ARG A 129 -6.67 -11.42 -7.10
N ARG A 130 -5.52 -12.09 -6.93
CA ARG A 130 -5.19 -12.80 -5.69
C ARG A 130 -5.10 -11.83 -4.51
N LEU A 131 -4.44 -10.69 -4.71
CA LEU A 131 -4.28 -9.66 -3.67
C LEU A 131 -5.60 -8.97 -3.33
N GLU A 132 -6.46 -8.71 -4.30
CA GLU A 132 -7.80 -8.14 -4.10
C GLU A 132 -8.72 -9.06 -3.28
N ALA A 133 -8.55 -10.38 -3.42
CA ALA A 133 -9.25 -11.37 -2.61
C ALA A 133 -8.59 -11.62 -1.23
N GLY A 134 -7.49 -10.93 -0.92
CA GLY A 134 -6.78 -11.07 0.34
C GLY A 134 -7.54 -10.49 1.54
N PRO A 135 -7.14 -10.83 2.78
CA PRO A 135 -7.80 -10.36 3.99
C PRO A 135 -7.68 -8.84 4.16
N ARG A 136 -8.67 -8.23 4.82
CA ARG A 136 -8.67 -6.81 5.19
C ARG A 136 -7.91 -6.61 6.49
N ILE A 137 -6.72 -6.04 6.40
CA ILE A 137 -5.81 -5.86 7.53
C ILE A 137 -5.69 -4.37 7.85
N VAL A 138 -6.00 -3.99 9.09
CA VAL A 138 -5.75 -2.63 9.58
C VAL A 138 -4.57 -2.65 10.54
N ALA A 139 -3.49 -1.97 10.19
CA ALA A 139 -2.29 -1.88 11.01
C ALA A 139 -2.18 -0.47 11.62
N LEU A 140 -2.08 -0.39 12.95
CA LEU A 140 -2.00 0.86 13.70
C LEU A 140 -0.64 1.02 14.35
N GLY A 141 -0.08 2.23 14.29
CA GLY A 141 1.18 2.56 14.95
C GLY A 141 1.87 3.76 14.32
N GLY A 142 3.19 3.65 14.18
CA GLY A 142 4.05 4.70 13.65
C GLY A 142 5.47 4.18 13.43
N GLY A 143 6.35 5.10 13.05
CA GLY A 143 7.76 4.89 12.85
C GLY A 143 8.14 3.87 11.78
N THR A 144 9.41 3.47 11.84
CA THR A 144 10.02 2.61 10.83
C THR A 144 9.50 1.17 10.91
N GLY A 145 9.17 0.67 12.10
CA GLY A 145 8.66 -0.69 12.33
C GLY A 145 7.39 -0.98 11.52
N LEU A 146 6.38 -0.12 11.64
CA LEU A 146 5.13 -0.25 10.89
C LEU A 146 5.38 -0.22 9.37
N SER A 147 6.18 0.74 8.88
CA SER A 147 6.50 0.86 7.45
C SER A 147 7.18 -0.39 6.85
N ARG A 148 7.91 -1.15 7.68
CA ARG A 148 8.58 -2.38 7.27
C ARG A 148 7.59 -3.54 7.15
N VAL A 149 6.69 -3.68 8.13
CA VAL A 149 5.62 -4.69 8.08
C VAL A 149 4.68 -4.42 6.90
N LEU A 150 4.28 -3.17 6.68
CA LEU A 150 3.45 -2.76 5.54
C LEU A 150 4.10 -3.12 4.18
N ARG A 151 5.41 -2.96 4.06
CA ARG A 151 6.17 -3.34 2.85
C ARG A 151 6.10 -4.83 2.55
N GLY A 152 6.05 -5.68 3.56
CA GLY A 152 5.85 -7.11 3.38
C GLY A 152 4.38 -7.46 3.16
N LEU A 153 3.46 -6.90 3.94
CA LEU A 153 2.02 -7.17 3.83
C LEU A 153 1.47 -6.86 2.43
N LYS A 154 1.94 -5.79 1.75
CA LYS A 154 1.45 -5.41 0.40
C LYS A 154 1.74 -6.46 -0.69
N MET A 155 2.56 -7.46 -0.37
CA MET A 155 2.84 -8.62 -1.23
C MET A 155 1.84 -9.76 -1.02
N GLU A 156 1.04 -9.70 0.05
CA GLU A 156 0.08 -10.74 0.45
C GLU A 156 -1.37 -10.29 0.30
N THR A 157 -1.68 -9.01 0.47
CA THR A 157 -3.04 -8.46 0.27
C THR A 157 -3.00 -7.03 -0.28
N ALA A 158 -4.01 -6.66 -1.07
CA ALA A 158 -4.25 -5.28 -1.50
C ALA A 158 -5.15 -4.51 -0.53
N ASN A 159 -5.75 -5.20 0.45
CA ASN A 159 -6.74 -4.66 1.37
C ASN A 159 -6.11 -4.24 2.71
N ILE A 160 -5.03 -3.47 2.65
CA ILE A 160 -4.29 -3.01 3.83
C ILE A 160 -4.65 -1.56 4.13
N THR A 161 -4.96 -1.24 5.38
CA THR A 161 -5.06 0.14 5.83
C THR A 161 -4.07 0.39 6.96
N ALA A 162 -3.20 1.38 6.79
CA ALA A 162 -2.34 1.87 7.86
C ALA A 162 -3.02 3.05 8.56
N VAL A 163 -3.14 3.01 9.88
CA VAL A 163 -3.61 4.13 10.71
C VAL A 163 -2.44 4.62 11.55
N VAL A 164 -2.00 5.85 11.28
CA VAL A 164 -0.70 6.33 11.74
C VAL A 164 -0.86 7.42 12.80
N ALA A 165 -0.12 7.32 13.90
CA ALA A 165 -0.03 8.39 14.89
C ALA A 165 0.61 9.64 14.26
N VAL A 166 0.09 10.82 14.61
CA VAL A 166 0.55 12.11 14.05
C VAL A 166 1.04 13.08 15.12
N THR A 167 1.63 12.53 16.18
CA THR A 167 2.04 13.26 17.38
C THR A 167 3.53 13.62 17.44
N ASP A 168 4.35 13.12 16.52
CA ASP A 168 5.79 13.37 16.47
C ASP A 168 6.12 14.87 16.37
N ASP A 169 7.10 15.28 17.15
CA ASP A 169 7.62 16.65 17.26
C ASP A 169 9.14 16.74 17.01
N GLY A 170 9.77 15.64 16.58
CA GLY A 170 11.20 15.54 16.34
C GLY A 170 11.65 15.99 14.94
N GLY A 171 12.92 16.41 14.85
CA GLY A 171 13.66 16.56 13.60
C GLY A 171 13.00 17.46 12.54
N SER A 172 12.93 16.97 11.29
CA SER A 172 12.32 17.71 10.18
C SER A 172 10.80 17.83 10.32
N THR A 173 10.16 16.81 10.88
CA THR A 173 8.71 16.76 11.10
C THR A 173 8.28 17.85 12.08
N GLY A 174 8.97 17.94 13.22
CA GLY A 174 8.72 18.97 14.24
C GLY A 174 8.84 20.39 13.71
N ARG A 175 9.90 20.69 12.92
CA ARG A 175 10.06 22.01 12.30
C ARG A 175 8.89 22.38 11.39
N LEU A 176 8.46 21.46 10.52
CA LEU A 176 7.34 21.70 9.61
C LEU A 176 6.03 21.89 10.37
N ARG A 177 5.80 21.09 11.41
CA ARG A 177 4.63 21.19 12.26
C ARG A 177 4.52 22.55 12.96
N VAL A 178 5.62 23.07 13.50
CA VAL A 178 5.66 24.42 14.11
C VAL A 178 5.47 25.52 13.05
N SER A 179 6.11 25.40 11.89
CA SER A 179 6.06 26.44 10.86
C SER A 179 4.74 26.52 10.09
N PHE A 180 4.07 25.38 9.85
CA PHE A 180 2.87 25.31 9.01
C PHE A 180 1.60 24.94 9.77
N GLY A 181 1.68 24.62 11.07
CA GLY A 181 0.52 24.22 11.87
C GLY A 181 -0.10 22.88 11.46
N VAL A 182 0.67 22.02 10.81
CA VAL A 182 0.23 20.69 10.33
C VAL A 182 0.44 19.60 11.37
N PRO A 183 -0.35 18.51 11.36
CA PRO A 183 -0.01 17.28 12.08
C PRO A 183 1.36 16.72 11.66
N ALA A 184 1.92 15.82 12.47
CA ALA A 184 3.20 15.21 12.15
C ALA A 184 3.10 14.38 10.85
N VAL A 185 3.96 14.70 9.87
CA VAL A 185 3.92 14.09 8.52
C VAL A 185 4.92 12.94 8.30
N GLY A 186 5.95 12.81 9.15
CA GLY A 186 7.06 11.88 8.93
C GLY A 186 6.62 10.42 8.81
N ASP A 187 5.95 9.90 9.84
CA ASP A 187 5.48 8.51 9.87
C ASP A 187 4.44 8.20 8.78
N LEU A 188 3.62 9.19 8.41
CA LEU A 188 2.70 9.08 7.29
C LEU A 188 3.46 8.89 5.98
N VAL A 189 4.50 9.67 5.74
CA VAL A 189 5.36 9.55 4.56
C VAL A 189 6.02 8.18 4.50
N ASP A 190 6.52 7.67 5.62
CA ASP A 190 7.12 6.33 5.65
C ASP A 190 6.12 5.22 5.31
N CYS A 191 4.88 5.32 5.81
CA CYS A 191 3.81 4.37 5.48
C CYS A 191 3.32 4.51 4.03
N LEU A 192 3.18 5.73 3.51
CA LEU A 192 2.81 6.00 2.12
C LEU A 192 3.87 5.47 1.16
N ALA A 193 5.15 5.71 1.46
CA ALA A 193 6.26 5.14 0.70
C ALA A 193 6.27 3.60 0.78
N ALA A 194 5.95 3.03 1.94
CA ALA A 194 5.86 1.59 2.12
C ALA A 194 4.79 0.95 1.23
N LEU A 195 3.59 1.53 1.14
CA LEU A 195 2.47 0.99 0.37
C LEU A 195 2.44 1.43 -1.10
N SER A 196 3.27 2.40 -1.51
CA SER A 196 3.39 2.79 -2.90
C SER A 196 3.87 1.62 -3.78
N ASN A 197 3.24 1.50 -4.95
CA ASN A 197 3.57 0.51 -5.99
C ASN A 197 4.18 1.17 -7.25
N ALA A 198 4.44 2.47 -7.21
CA ALA A 198 5.11 3.16 -8.31
C ALA A 198 6.64 2.99 -8.19
N GLU A 199 7.28 2.68 -9.31
CA GLU A 199 8.73 2.53 -9.38
C GLU A 199 9.44 3.85 -9.04
N GLY A 200 10.49 3.78 -8.21
CA GLY A 200 11.27 4.95 -7.76
C GLY A 200 10.57 5.92 -6.80
N LEU A 201 9.24 5.89 -6.69
CA LEU A 201 8.48 6.80 -5.83
C LEU A 201 8.77 6.62 -4.34
N PRO A 202 8.89 5.40 -3.78
CA PRO A 202 9.29 5.21 -2.39
C PRO A 202 10.65 5.85 -2.06
N ASP A 203 11.62 5.72 -2.96
CA ASP A 203 12.97 6.27 -2.76
C ASP A 203 12.95 7.80 -2.86
N LEU A 204 12.19 8.34 -3.82
CA LEU A 204 11.97 9.78 -3.94
C LEU A 204 11.31 10.35 -2.67
N MET A 205 10.27 9.72 -2.15
CA MET A 205 9.60 10.16 -0.92
C MET A 205 10.55 10.22 0.28
N LYS A 206 11.48 9.28 0.37
CA LYS A 206 12.47 9.18 1.44
C LYS A 206 13.73 10.01 1.20
N TYR A 207 13.88 10.60 0.01
CA TYR A 207 15.03 11.42 -0.31
C TYR A 207 15.13 12.60 0.66
N ARG A 208 16.23 12.63 1.42
CA ARG A 208 16.56 13.70 2.37
C ARG A 208 17.55 14.65 1.72
N PHE A 209 17.17 15.93 1.63
CA PHE A 209 18.03 16.98 1.10
C PHE A 209 19.25 17.17 2.00
N GLN A 210 20.45 17.03 1.43
CA GLN A 210 21.72 17.21 2.15
C GLN A 210 22.30 18.62 2.01
N ARG A 211 21.85 19.37 0.99
CA ARG A 211 22.36 20.69 0.62
C ARG A 211 21.19 21.66 0.42
N GLY A 212 21.50 22.94 0.30
CA GLY A 212 20.52 23.98 0.01
C GLY A 212 19.87 24.57 1.25
N GLY A 213 20.67 24.96 2.25
CA GLY A 213 20.29 25.79 3.40
C GLY A 213 18.93 25.46 4.00
N GLU A 214 17.89 26.16 3.53
CA GLU A 214 16.49 26.02 3.93
C GLU A 214 15.91 24.61 3.74
N LEU A 215 16.32 23.90 2.68
CA LEU A 215 15.86 22.53 2.40
C LEU A 215 16.65 21.48 3.17
N ALA A 216 17.83 21.80 3.69
CA ALA A 216 18.73 20.82 4.28
C ALA A 216 18.06 20.11 5.48
N GLY A 217 18.14 18.78 5.46
CA GLY A 217 17.52 17.92 6.47
C GLY A 217 16.04 17.65 6.27
N HIS A 218 15.33 18.34 5.36
CA HIS A 218 13.96 17.97 5.00
C HIS A 218 13.95 16.77 4.05
N THR A 219 12.87 16.00 4.07
CA THR A 219 12.61 14.94 3.09
C THR A 219 11.60 15.41 2.06
N PHE A 220 11.75 14.98 0.81
CA PHE A 220 10.79 15.32 -0.25
C PHE A 220 9.35 14.94 0.11
N GLY A 221 9.12 13.75 0.69
CA GLY A 221 7.77 13.32 1.07
C GLY A 221 7.10 14.24 2.09
N ASN A 222 7.84 14.71 3.10
CA ASN A 222 7.33 15.66 4.08
C ASN A 222 6.92 16.98 3.41
N LEU A 223 7.78 17.53 2.54
CA LEU A 223 7.48 18.76 1.80
C LEU A 223 6.30 18.59 0.85
N MET A 224 6.16 17.42 0.23
CA MET A 224 5.03 17.06 -0.62
C MET A 224 3.72 17.07 0.18
N LEU A 225 3.66 16.42 1.35
CA LEU A 225 2.45 16.42 2.18
C LEU A 225 2.09 17.82 2.69
N VAL A 226 3.09 18.60 3.12
CA VAL A 226 2.87 20.01 3.51
C VAL A 226 2.36 20.82 2.33
N SER A 227 2.89 20.62 1.13
CA SER A 227 2.40 21.29 -0.08
C SER A 227 0.96 20.91 -0.41
N LEU A 228 0.59 19.64 -0.25
CA LEU A 228 -0.80 19.20 -0.43
C LEU A 228 -1.72 19.84 0.62
N PHE A 229 -1.26 19.97 1.86
CA PHE A 229 -1.99 20.68 2.91
C PHE A 229 -2.22 22.15 2.53
N GLU A 230 -1.17 22.90 2.17
CA GLU A 230 -1.26 24.31 1.77
C GLU A 230 -2.19 24.53 0.58
N LEU A 231 -2.21 23.60 -0.38
CA LEU A 231 -3.09 23.68 -1.54
C LEU A 231 -4.57 23.44 -1.20
N ASN A 232 -4.85 22.59 -0.20
CA ASN A 232 -6.22 22.23 0.17
C ASN A 232 -6.75 23.07 1.36
N ASN A 233 -5.88 23.67 2.16
CA ASN A 233 -6.19 24.27 3.47
C ASN A 233 -6.94 23.32 4.43
N ASP A 234 -6.78 22.01 4.23
CA ASP A 234 -7.40 20.95 5.04
C ASP A 234 -6.53 19.69 4.97
N PHE A 235 -6.10 19.20 6.12
CA PHE A 235 -5.22 18.04 6.20
C PHE A 235 -5.93 16.74 5.82
N ALA A 236 -7.23 16.63 6.10
CA ALA A 236 -8.01 15.46 5.69
C ALA A 236 -8.08 15.36 4.16
N SER A 237 -8.38 16.46 3.48
CA SER A 237 -8.38 16.55 2.01
C SER A 237 -6.99 16.31 1.41
N ALA A 238 -5.94 16.84 2.01
CA ALA A 238 -4.56 16.57 1.59
C ALA A 238 -4.22 15.07 1.66
N MET A 239 -4.63 14.38 2.73
CA MET A 239 -4.42 12.94 2.88
C MET A 239 -5.24 12.12 1.87
N ARG A 240 -6.47 12.51 1.57
CA ARG A 240 -7.27 11.88 0.50
C ARG A 240 -6.57 12.01 -0.85
N GLN A 241 -6.06 13.20 -1.17
CA GLN A 241 -5.34 13.45 -2.42
C GLN A 241 -4.02 12.65 -2.48
N ALA A 242 -3.28 12.57 -1.37
CA ALA A 242 -2.06 11.75 -1.31
C ALA A 242 -2.35 10.27 -1.60
N ASN A 243 -3.41 9.70 -0.99
CA ASN A 243 -3.81 8.31 -1.25
C ASN A 243 -4.16 8.07 -2.73
N GLN A 244 -4.81 9.04 -3.40
CA GLN A 244 -5.18 8.94 -4.81
C GLN A 244 -3.98 9.05 -5.75
N VAL A 245 -3.04 9.96 -5.49
CA VAL A 245 -1.92 10.25 -6.40
C VAL A 245 -0.83 9.19 -6.33
N LEU A 246 -0.58 8.60 -5.14
CA LEU A 246 0.59 7.76 -4.90
C LEU A 246 0.42 6.28 -5.34
N ARG A 247 -0.70 5.92 -5.97
CA ARG A 247 -1.00 4.55 -6.46
C ARG A 247 -0.66 3.46 -5.43
N LEU A 248 -1.23 3.60 -4.25
CA LEU A 248 -0.97 2.72 -3.12
C LEU A 248 -1.63 1.35 -3.33
N ARG A 249 -1.02 0.29 -2.78
CA ARG A 249 -1.70 -0.99 -2.52
C ARG A 249 -2.25 -0.94 -1.10
N GLY A 250 -3.51 -0.55 -0.98
CA GLY A 250 -4.15 -0.24 0.29
C GLY A 250 -4.28 1.26 0.51
N ALA A 251 -4.36 1.69 1.76
CA ALA A 251 -4.53 3.09 2.14
C ALA A 251 -3.71 3.44 3.39
N VAL A 252 -3.38 4.73 3.53
CA VAL A 252 -2.73 5.28 4.73
C VAL A 252 -3.55 6.45 5.23
N TRP A 253 -4.01 6.38 6.47
CA TRP A 253 -4.78 7.42 7.11
C TRP A 253 -4.08 7.89 8.38
N PRO A 254 -4.10 9.20 8.67
CA PRO A 254 -3.70 9.65 9.98
C PRO A 254 -4.76 9.21 11.01
N ALA A 255 -4.34 8.93 12.24
CA ALA A 255 -5.26 8.61 13.32
C ALA A 255 -6.24 9.77 13.58
N THR A 256 -5.76 11.00 13.43
CA THR A 256 -6.56 12.24 13.47
C THR A 256 -6.07 13.20 12.39
N TYR A 257 -6.97 13.99 11.80
CA TYR A 257 -6.60 15.09 10.90
C TYR A 257 -6.37 16.41 11.65
N GLU A 258 -6.56 16.43 12.97
CA GLU A 258 -6.36 17.60 13.83
C GLU A 258 -4.94 17.63 14.38
N ALA A 259 -4.40 18.84 14.61
CA ALA A 259 -3.10 18.99 15.26
C ALA A 259 -3.20 18.59 16.73
N ALA A 260 -2.49 17.53 17.13
CA ALA A 260 -2.56 16.95 18.47
C ALA A 260 -1.17 16.67 19.05
N HIS A 261 -0.93 17.06 20.29
CA HIS A 261 0.32 16.81 21.01
C HIS A 261 0.17 15.61 21.94
N LEU A 262 1.22 14.81 22.04
CA LEU A 262 1.31 13.73 23.02
C LEU A 262 1.66 14.30 24.39
N TRP A 263 0.98 13.84 25.43
CA TRP A 263 1.42 14.03 26.80
C TRP A 263 1.52 12.68 27.52
N ALA A 264 2.42 12.60 28.49
CA ALA A 264 2.64 11.43 29.32
C ALA A 264 2.64 11.80 30.80
N GLN A 265 1.99 10.99 31.62
CA GLN A 265 2.06 11.06 33.07
C GLN A 265 2.90 9.88 33.59
N ARG A 266 3.90 10.19 34.41
CA ARG A 266 4.78 9.19 35.04
C ARG A 266 4.21 8.69 36.37
N GLU A 267 4.79 7.63 36.92
CA GLU A 267 4.36 7.03 38.19
C GLU A 267 4.55 7.97 39.39
N ASP A 268 5.53 8.87 39.35
CA ASP A 268 5.75 9.92 40.36
C ASP A 268 4.74 11.07 40.28
N GLY A 269 3.82 11.03 39.31
CA GLY A 269 2.80 12.05 39.07
C GLY A 269 3.23 13.19 38.16
N SER A 270 4.52 13.29 37.79
CA SER A 270 5.02 14.29 36.85
C SER A 270 4.38 14.13 35.47
N ARG A 271 4.23 15.25 34.75
CA ARG A 271 3.66 15.28 33.40
C ARG A 271 4.67 15.87 32.43
N VAL A 272 4.79 15.22 31.28
CA VAL A 272 5.67 15.61 30.16
C VAL A 272 4.82 15.80 28.93
N GLU A 273 5.12 16.80 28.12
CA GLU A 273 4.45 17.07 26.86
C GLU A 273 5.47 17.05 25.72
N GLY A 274 5.08 16.43 24.60
CA GLY A 274 5.94 16.20 23.46
C GLY A 274 6.62 14.83 23.47
N GLU A 275 6.83 14.28 22.27
CA GLU A 275 7.47 12.97 22.09
C GLU A 275 8.97 13.05 22.38
N THR A 276 9.63 14.11 21.93
CA THR A 276 11.07 14.33 22.18
C THR A 276 11.35 14.42 23.69
N ALA A 277 10.52 15.16 24.43
CA ALA A 277 10.66 15.31 25.88
C ALA A 277 10.40 13.99 26.64
N LEU A 278 9.53 13.12 26.11
CA LEU A 278 9.25 11.80 26.68
C LEU A 278 10.51 10.93 26.75
N ARG A 279 11.30 10.94 25.68
CA ARG A 279 12.53 10.14 25.53
C ARG A 279 13.70 10.65 26.37
N GLU A 280 13.76 11.97 26.61
CA GLU A 280 14.85 12.60 27.36
C GLU A 280 14.73 12.40 28.87
N GLN A 281 13.49 12.40 29.38
CA GLN A 281 13.21 12.26 30.81
C GLN A 281 13.06 10.78 31.20
N ARG A 282 13.66 10.40 32.34
CA ARG A 282 13.59 9.05 32.89
C ARG A 282 12.34 8.87 33.75
N GLY A 283 11.99 7.60 34.02
CA GLY A 283 10.92 7.21 34.92
C GLY A 283 9.80 6.47 34.20
N ARG A 284 9.09 5.61 34.92
CA ARG A 284 8.07 4.74 34.33
C ARG A 284 6.81 5.54 33.95
N ILE A 285 6.33 5.33 32.73
CA ILE A 285 5.10 5.96 32.24
C ILE A 285 3.92 5.20 32.81
N ARG A 286 2.98 5.94 33.42
CA ARG A 286 1.71 5.41 33.93
C ARG A 286 0.62 5.47 32.87
N ARG A 287 0.51 6.59 32.15
CA ARG A 287 -0.46 6.77 31.07
C ARG A 287 -0.03 7.85 30.08
N VAL A 288 -0.55 7.75 28.86
CA VAL A 288 -0.42 8.79 27.83
C VAL A 288 -1.78 9.26 27.35
N GLY A 289 -1.81 10.44 26.75
CA GLY A 289 -3.00 11.01 26.13
C GLY A 289 -2.68 12.03 25.05
N LEU A 290 -3.72 12.54 24.40
CA LEU A 290 -3.61 13.61 23.41
C LEU A 290 -4.10 14.94 23.99
N ALA A 291 -3.51 16.03 23.53
CA ALA A 291 -3.92 17.40 23.75
C ALA A 291 -4.10 18.12 22.40
N PRO A 292 -5.29 18.68 22.08
CA PRO A 292 -6.48 18.74 22.92
C PRO A 292 -7.11 17.35 23.15
N ILE A 293 -7.92 17.24 24.21
CA ILE A 293 -8.64 16.00 24.53
C ILE A 293 -9.77 15.81 23.52
N GLY A 294 -9.95 14.57 23.05
CA GLY A 294 -11.10 14.21 22.23
C GLY A 294 -10.99 14.62 20.77
N VAL A 295 -9.77 14.79 20.25
CA VAL A 295 -9.51 15.03 18.83
C VAL A 295 -10.25 14.03 17.94
N ALA A 296 -10.81 14.53 16.85
CA ALA A 296 -11.61 13.70 15.94
C ALA A 296 -10.72 12.72 15.17
N ALA A 297 -11.16 11.47 15.03
CA ALA A 297 -10.47 10.51 14.19
C ALA A 297 -10.76 10.74 12.70
N MET A 298 -9.86 10.28 11.84
CA MET A 298 -10.10 10.23 10.40
C MET A 298 -11.27 9.28 10.08
N PRO A 299 -12.35 9.72 9.41
CA PRO A 299 -13.52 8.88 9.14
C PRO A 299 -13.19 7.60 8.38
N GLU A 300 -12.28 7.68 7.41
CA GLU A 300 -11.82 6.56 6.59
C GLU A 300 -11.02 5.54 7.41
N ALA A 301 -10.36 5.96 8.50
CA ALA A 301 -9.71 5.04 9.44
C ALA A 301 -10.76 4.26 10.26
N ILE A 302 -11.84 4.93 10.71
CA ILE A 302 -12.95 4.28 11.41
C ILE A 302 -13.63 3.26 10.49
N GLU A 303 -13.92 3.63 9.24
CA GLU A 303 -14.55 2.75 8.26
C GLU A 303 -13.70 1.49 8.00
N ALA A 304 -12.38 1.66 7.86
CA ALA A 304 -11.47 0.54 7.69
C ALA A 304 -11.47 -0.40 8.90
N LEU A 305 -11.46 0.14 10.13
CA LEU A 305 -11.51 -0.64 11.37
C LEU A 305 -12.81 -1.45 11.51
N GLN A 306 -13.94 -0.88 11.11
CA GLN A 306 -15.24 -1.56 11.13
C GLN A 306 -15.30 -2.72 10.13
N LYS A 307 -14.56 -2.62 9.02
CA LYS A 307 -14.52 -3.63 7.95
C LYS A 307 -13.34 -4.60 8.08
N ALA A 308 -12.49 -4.43 9.09
CA ALA A 308 -11.27 -5.23 9.24
C ALA A 308 -11.60 -6.70 9.52
N ASP A 309 -10.80 -7.60 8.96
CA ASP A 309 -10.77 -9.02 9.34
C ASP A 309 -9.70 -9.23 10.44
N LEU A 310 -8.60 -8.46 10.36
CA LEU A 310 -7.49 -8.45 11.31
C LEU A 310 -7.11 -7.00 11.69
N ILE A 311 -6.94 -6.73 12.97
CA ILE A 311 -6.40 -5.46 13.48
C ILE A 311 -5.04 -5.72 14.12
N VAL A 312 -4.00 -5.03 13.67
CA VAL A 312 -2.61 -5.22 14.11
C VAL A 312 -2.12 -3.94 14.79
N LEU A 313 -1.63 -4.06 16.01
CA LEU A 313 -1.02 -2.98 16.78
C LEU A 313 0.51 -3.14 16.75
N GLY A 314 1.20 -2.16 16.16
CA GLY A 314 2.66 -2.16 16.03
C GLY A 314 3.19 -3.02 14.86
N PRO A 315 4.50 -3.31 14.85
CA PRO A 315 5.49 -2.93 15.85
C PRO A 315 5.79 -1.42 15.82
N GLY A 316 6.22 -0.87 16.94
CA GLY A 316 6.57 0.54 17.09
C GLY A 316 6.61 0.95 18.56
N SER A 317 7.12 2.14 18.84
CA SER A 317 7.22 2.68 20.20
C SER A 317 5.87 2.64 20.91
N LEU A 318 5.84 2.03 22.10
CA LEU A 318 4.58 1.69 22.77
C LEU A 318 3.76 2.96 23.09
N TYR A 319 4.41 3.95 23.71
CA TYR A 319 3.74 5.13 24.25
C TYR A 319 3.74 6.31 23.27
N SER A 320 4.66 6.35 22.31
CA SER A 320 4.77 7.42 21.31
C SER A 320 4.21 7.07 19.93
N SER A 321 4.05 5.78 19.57
CA SER A 321 3.51 5.37 18.26
C SER A 321 2.26 4.50 18.35
N VAL A 322 2.31 3.39 19.08
CA VAL A 322 1.22 2.39 19.10
C VAL A 322 0.01 2.93 19.85
N ILE A 323 0.15 3.33 21.11
CA ILE A 323 -0.97 3.86 21.88
C ILE A 323 -1.57 5.11 21.22
N PRO A 324 -0.78 6.13 20.83
CA PRO A 324 -1.32 7.34 20.21
C PRO A 324 -2.08 7.12 18.91
N SER A 325 -1.77 6.05 18.16
CA SER A 325 -2.48 5.72 16.92
C SER A 325 -3.96 5.35 17.12
N PHE A 326 -4.34 4.95 18.34
CA PHE A 326 -5.73 4.62 18.65
C PHE A 326 -6.41 5.54 19.65
N LEU A 327 -5.72 6.51 20.25
CA LEU A 327 -6.32 7.48 21.19
C LEU A 327 -7.40 8.41 20.61
N PRO A 328 -7.38 8.82 19.31
CA PRO A 328 -8.41 9.71 18.78
C PRO A 328 -9.83 9.18 18.92
N LYS A 329 -10.77 10.12 19.10
CA LYS A 329 -12.18 9.80 19.35
C LYS A 329 -12.77 9.04 18.16
N GLY A 330 -13.26 7.84 18.43
CA GLY A 330 -13.88 6.95 17.44
C GLY A 330 -13.02 5.75 17.09
N ILE A 331 -11.68 5.88 17.06
CA ILE A 331 -10.81 4.72 16.79
C ILE A 331 -10.88 3.70 17.93
N GLN A 332 -10.74 4.14 19.18
CA GLN A 332 -10.86 3.23 20.34
C GLN A 332 -12.19 2.46 20.30
N VAL A 333 -13.30 3.17 20.08
CA VAL A 333 -14.64 2.58 20.03
C VAL A 333 -14.77 1.59 18.87
N ALA A 334 -14.27 1.95 17.69
CA ALA A 334 -14.29 1.07 16.53
C ALA A 334 -13.48 -0.22 16.78
N ILE A 335 -12.30 -0.12 17.40
CA ILE A 335 -11.51 -1.29 17.78
C ILE A 335 -12.24 -2.11 18.84
N GLN A 336 -12.81 -1.50 19.88
CA GLN A 336 -13.54 -2.21 20.94
C GLN A 336 -14.75 -3.01 20.41
N GLN A 337 -15.47 -2.43 19.45
CA GLN A 337 -16.70 -3.03 18.88
C GLN A 337 -16.43 -3.98 17.71
N SER A 338 -15.23 -3.94 17.12
CA SER A 338 -14.91 -4.74 15.93
C SER A 338 -14.84 -6.24 16.27
N PRO A 339 -15.46 -7.13 15.47
CA PRO A 339 -15.31 -8.57 15.62
C PRO A 339 -13.94 -9.08 15.14
N ALA A 340 -13.15 -8.22 14.48
CA ALA A 340 -11.82 -8.56 13.96
C ALA A 340 -10.91 -9.08 15.07
N LYS A 341 -10.03 -10.02 14.73
CA LYS A 341 -9.00 -10.50 15.64
C LYS A 341 -8.01 -9.35 15.90
N LEU A 342 -7.82 -9.00 17.17
CA LEU A 342 -6.89 -7.95 17.58
C LEU A 342 -5.53 -8.58 17.94
N VAL A 343 -4.49 -8.12 17.27
CA VAL A 343 -3.12 -8.64 17.39
C VAL A 343 -2.20 -7.53 17.87
N TYR A 344 -1.36 -7.82 18.86
CA TYR A 344 -0.31 -6.90 19.31
C TYR A 344 1.08 -7.51 19.04
N ILE A 345 1.98 -6.71 18.45
CA ILE A 345 3.37 -7.08 18.18
C ILE A 345 4.25 -6.40 19.23
N VAL A 346 4.85 -7.21 20.11
CA VAL A 346 5.71 -6.70 21.21
C VAL A 346 7.06 -6.27 20.65
N ASN A 347 7.60 -5.15 21.14
CA ASN A 347 8.93 -4.69 20.74
C ASN A 347 10.01 -5.68 21.20
N ILE A 348 11.09 -5.82 20.41
CA ILE A 348 12.21 -6.72 20.72
C ILE A 348 13.09 -6.12 21.82
N MET A 349 13.32 -4.80 21.75
CA MET A 349 14.15 -4.04 22.67
C MET A 349 13.28 -3.02 23.42
N SER A 350 13.65 -2.73 24.66
CA SER A 350 13.09 -1.64 25.45
C SER A 350 13.53 -0.29 24.90
N GLU A 351 12.68 0.71 25.04
CA GLU A 351 12.97 2.07 24.60
C GLU A 351 13.25 2.99 25.79
N ARG A 352 14.32 3.77 25.66
CA ARG A 352 14.78 4.70 26.69
C ARG A 352 13.69 5.72 27.02
N GLY A 353 13.43 5.92 28.31
CA GLY A 353 12.39 6.83 28.79
C GLY A 353 10.93 6.39 28.58
N GLU A 354 10.69 5.32 27.80
CA GLU A 354 9.36 4.79 27.51
C GLU A 354 9.08 3.45 28.19
N THR A 355 9.87 2.42 27.87
CA THR A 355 9.60 1.02 28.26
C THR A 355 10.75 0.35 29.02
N GLU A 356 11.65 1.16 29.59
CA GLU A 356 12.73 0.66 30.46
C GLU A 356 12.19 -0.23 31.58
N GLY A 357 12.74 -1.44 31.69
CA GLY A 357 12.34 -2.42 32.69
C GLY A 357 11.04 -3.17 32.40
N MET A 358 10.27 -2.76 31.39
CA MET A 358 9.00 -3.42 31.03
C MET A 358 9.23 -4.78 30.36
N ASP A 359 8.55 -5.82 30.84
CA ASP A 359 8.47 -7.11 30.16
C ASP A 359 7.33 -7.14 29.12
N ALA A 360 7.23 -8.24 28.37
CA ALA A 360 6.21 -8.39 27.32
C ALA A 360 4.78 -8.33 27.88
N TYR A 361 4.56 -8.78 29.12
CA TYR A 361 3.26 -8.70 29.77
C TYR A 361 2.90 -7.25 30.10
N GLU A 362 3.85 -6.46 30.59
CA GLU A 362 3.63 -5.05 30.90
C GLU A 362 3.33 -4.21 29.64
N HIS A 363 3.94 -4.55 28.50
CA HIS A 363 3.57 -3.96 27.20
C HIS A 363 2.13 -4.29 26.82
N PHE A 364 1.77 -5.58 26.86
CA PHE A 364 0.41 -6.06 26.61
C PHE A 364 -0.62 -5.39 27.53
N HIS A 365 -0.30 -5.28 28.83
CA HIS A 365 -1.19 -4.70 29.81
C HIS A 365 -1.35 -3.19 29.61
N ALA A 366 -0.31 -2.47 29.18
CA ALA A 366 -0.42 -1.06 28.82
C ALA A 366 -1.41 -0.87 27.64
N ILE A 367 -1.36 -1.73 26.62
CA ILE A 367 -2.33 -1.71 25.52
C ILE A 367 -3.74 -1.97 26.06
N GLU A 368 -3.94 -3.01 26.86
CA GLU A 368 -5.24 -3.35 27.46
C GLU A 368 -5.82 -2.18 28.26
N GLN A 369 -5.00 -1.53 29.09
CA GLN A 369 -5.41 -0.39 29.91
C GLN A 369 -5.82 0.83 29.08
N HIS A 370 -5.07 1.17 28.03
CA HIS A 370 -5.33 2.36 27.22
C HIS A 370 -6.44 2.13 26.19
N LEU A 371 -6.53 0.93 25.63
CA LEU A 371 -7.51 0.58 24.62
C LEU A 371 -8.85 0.16 25.21
N GLY A 372 -8.88 -0.37 26.44
CA GLY A 372 -10.09 -0.95 27.05
C GLY A 372 -10.53 -2.25 26.38
N ARG A 373 -9.71 -2.82 25.51
CA ARG A 373 -9.91 -4.14 24.88
C ARG A 373 -8.59 -4.90 24.92
N ARG A 374 -8.67 -6.16 25.35
CA ARG A 374 -7.55 -7.09 25.38
C ARG A 374 -7.20 -7.57 23.96
N PRO A 375 -5.92 -7.54 23.54
CA PRO A 375 -5.47 -8.24 22.34
C PRO A 375 -5.81 -9.73 22.39
N ASN A 376 -6.35 -10.25 21.29
CA ASN A 376 -6.63 -11.69 21.15
C ASN A 376 -5.35 -12.50 20.96
N VAL A 377 -4.37 -11.91 20.26
CA VAL A 377 -3.07 -12.55 19.97
C VAL A 377 -1.94 -11.58 20.32
N VAL A 378 -0.87 -12.11 20.90
CA VAL A 378 0.37 -11.35 21.16
C VAL A 378 1.54 -12.06 20.49
N LEU A 379 2.21 -11.37 19.57
CA LEU A 379 3.42 -11.83 18.90
C LEU A 379 4.65 -11.38 19.69
N ILE A 380 5.49 -12.33 20.06
CA ILE A 380 6.67 -12.12 20.91
C ILE A 380 7.88 -12.75 20.23
N ASN A 381 8.97 -12.01 20.10
CA ASN A 381 10.23 -12.60 19.67
C ASN A 381 10.81 -13.48 20.78
N ASN A 382 11.13 -14.73 20.44
CA ASN A 382 11.80 -15.67 21.33
C ASN A 382 13.19 -16.08 20.82
N ALA A 383 13.69 -15.44 19.77
CA ALA A 383 15.04 -15.67 19.27
C ALA A 383 16.09 -15.07 20.19
N ARG A 384 17.20 -15.79 20.36
CA ARG A 384 18.38 -15.30 21.05
C ARG A 384 19.03 -14.18 20.23
N ILE A 385 19.17 -13.01 20.83
CA ILE A 385 19.91 -11.89 20.24
C ILE A 385 21.42 -12.17 20.40
N PRO A 386 22.23 -12.07 19.33
CA PRO A 386 23.68 -12.20 19.42
C PRO A 386 24.31 -11.22 20.43
N GLU A 387 25.32 -11.66 21.17
CA GLU A 387 25.90 -10.89 22.28
C GLU A 387 26.57 -9.58 21.84
N ASP A 388 27.24 -9.61 20.68
CA ASP A 388 27.88 -8.45 20.07
C ASP A 388 26.83 -7.37 19.70
N LEU A 389 25.68 -7.80 19.20
CA LEU A 389 24.55 -6.93 18.90
C LEU A 389 23.93 -6.40 20.20
N LEU A 390 23.70 -7.27 21.18
CA LEU A 390 23.15 -6.91 22.49
C LEU A 390 23.99 -5.82 23.17
N GLN A 391 25.32 -5.94 23.11
CA GLN A 391 26.23 -4.98 23.72
C GLN A 391 26.16 -3.60 23.06
N ARG A 392 25.94 -3.53 21.73
CA ARG A 392 25.70 -2.25 21.03
C ARG A 392 24.45 -1.55 21.56
N TYR A 393 23.35 -2.28 21.66
CA TYR A 393 22.09 -1.72 22.16
C TYR A 393 22.15 -1.37 23.66
N HIS A 394 22.88 -2.15 24.47
CA HIS A 394 23.14 -1.81 25.87
C HIS A 394 23.88 -0.49 26.02
N ASN A 395 24.87 -0.21 25.16
CA ASN A 395 25.58 1.07 25.15
C ASN A 395 24.65 2.26 24.80
N GLU A 396 23.55 2.00 24.09
CA GLU A 396 22.49 2.98 23.80
C GLU A 396 21.42 3.06 24.91
N GLY A 397 21.55 2.26 25.98
CA GLY A 397 20.61 2.19 27.09
C GLY A 397 19.37 1.33 26.84
N GLN A 398 19.43 0.42 25.87
CA GLN A 398 18.33 -0.49 25.52
C GLN A 398 18.62 -1.92 25.97
N ALA A 399 17.61 -2.62 26.46
CA ALA A 399 17.68 -4.02 26.89
C ALA A 399 16.60 -4.86 26.18
N PRO A 400 16.81 -6.17 25.99
CA PRO A 400 15.79 -7.04 25.41
C PRO A 400 14.52 -7.06 26.27
N VAL A 401 13.36 -7.04 25.63
CA VAL A 401 12.08 -7.20 26.32
C VAL A 401 11.98 -8.63 26.82
N ARG A 402 11.86 -8.79 28.13
CA ARG A 402 11.78 -10.10 28.78
C ARG A 402 10.43 -10.75 28.50
N PHE A 403 10.43 -12.06 28.32
CA PHE A 403 9.21 -12.84 28.14
C PHE A 403 9.08 -13.90 29.24
N ASN A 404 7.98 -13.82 29.99
CA ASN A 404 7.60 -14.79 31.01
C ASN A 404 6.20 -15.36 30.65
N PRO A 405 6.13 -16.61 30.13
CA PRO A 405 4.88 -17.23 29.72
C PRO A 405 3.83 -17.34 30.85
N GLN A 406 4.28 -17.58 32.09
CA GLN A 406 3.40 -17.80 33.24
C GLN A 406 2.52 -16.58 33.54
N ARG A 407 2.98 -15.36 33.21
CA ARG A 407 2.18 -14.14 33.38
C ARG A 407 0.97 -14.06 32.45
N PHE A 408 0.96 -14.83 31.36
CA PHE A 408 -0.13 -14.86 30.39
C PHE A 408 -1.15 -15.99 30.63
N GLU A 409 -0.87 -16.89 31.58
CA GLU A 409 -1.75 -18.01 31.90
C GLU A 409 -3.12 -17.52 32.42
N GLY A 410 -4.20 -18.17 31.98
CA GLY A 410 -5.57 -17.83 32.39
C GLY A 410 -6.16 -16.56 31.76
N LEU A 411 -5.42 -15.81 30.94
CA LEU A 411 -5.93 -14.58 30.29
C LEU A 411 -6.77 -14.84 29.04
N GLY A 412 -6.78 -16.06 28.52
CA GLY A 412 -7.45 -16.40 27.25
C GLY A 412 -6.84 -15.72 26.03
N VAL A 413 -5.54 -15.37 26.10
CA VAL A 413 -4.78 -14.73 25.01
C VAL A 413 -3.93 -15.78 24.31
N GLN A 414 -3.93 -15.77 22.98
CA GLN A 414 -3.03 -16.61 22.20
C GLN A 414 -1.65 -15.97 22.12
N ILE A 415 -0.62 -16.64 22.64
CA ILE A 415 0.76 -16.18 22.52
C ILE A 415 1.43 -16.88 21.33
N VAL A 416 1.97 -16.09 20.41
CA VAL A 416 2.77 -16.58 19.28
C VAL A 416 4.22 -16.15 19.55
N ALA A 417 4.98 -17.06 20.16
CA ALA A 417 6.39 -16.87 20.45
C ALA A 417 7.24 -17.61 19.40
N ASP A 418 7.93 -16.88 18.54
CA ASP A 418 8.74 -17.43 17.45
C ASP A 418 9.99 -16.56 17.20
N ASP A 419 10.84 -16.96 16.27
CA ASP A 419 11.95 -16.15 15.80
C ASP A 419 11.44 -15.06 14.85
N PHE A 420 11.29 -13.85 15.38
CA PHE A 420 10.97 -12.67 14.59
C PHE A 420 12.16 -11.72 14.44
N LEU A 421 13.37 -12.15 14.79
CA LEU A 421 14.56 -11.30 14.74
C LEU A 421 15.09 -11.20 13.30
N GLU A 422 15.38 -10.00 12.84
CA GLU A 422 16.11 -9.80 11.60
C GLU A 422 17.61 -10.08 11.79
N PRO A 423 18.25 -10.85 10.90
CA PRO A 423 19.69 -11.06 10.96
C PRO A 423 20.47 -9.74 10.93
N GLY A 424 21.31 -9.53 11.96
CA GLY A 424 22.21 -8.37 12.06
C GLY A 424 21.60 -7.10 12.69
N PHE A 425 20.29 -7.10 13.01
CA PHE A 425 19.61 -5.97 13.64
C PHE A 425 18.73 -6.45 14.79
N ALA A 426 18.58 -5.66 15.87
CA ALA A 426 17.63 -6.00 16.94
C ALA A 426 16.23 -5.46 16.60
N GLN A 427 15.75 -5.82 15.40
CA GLN A 427 14.49 -5.38 14.82
C GLN A 427 13.75 -6.58 14.25
N HIS A 428 12.46 -6.39 13.99
CA HIS A 428 11.62 -7.46 13.46
C HIS A 428 11.96 -7.77 12.00
N ASP A 429 12.10 -9.05 11.68
CA ASP A 429 12.12 -9.55 10.30
C ASP A 429 10.72 -9.37 9.67
N PRO A 430 10.59 -8.55 8.62
CA PRO A 430 9.28 -8.29 8.03
C PRO A 430 8.63 -9.52 7.40
N ALA A 431 9.41 -10.43 6.82
CA ALA A 431 8.88 -11.61 6.15
C ALA A 431 8.32 -12.61 7.17
N ARG A 432 9.02 -12.82 8.28
CA ARG A 432 8.57 -13.71 9.37
C ARG A 432 7.33 -13.17 10.07
N LEU A 433 7.30 -11.87 10.38
CA LEU A 433 6.12 -11.22 10.93
C LEU A 433 4.92 -11.32 9.98
N VAL A 434 5.10 -11.00 8.70
CA VAL A 434 4.02 -11.07 7.71
C VAL A 434 3.45 -12.48 7.59
N LYS A 435 4.32 -13.49 7.55
CA LYS A 435 3.88 -14.89 7.53
C LYS A 435 3.03 -15.23 8.77
N ALA A 436 3.46 -14.80 9.95
CA ALA A 436 2.70 -15.02 11.17
C ALA A 436 1.35 -14.29 11.16
N LEU A 437 1.30 -13.04 10.68
CA LEU A 437 0.05 -12.26 10.56
C LEU A 437 -0.92 -12.90 9.56
N ILE A 438 -0.45 -13.34 8.39
CA ILE A 438 -1.31 -13.97 7.37
C ILE A 438 -1.86 -15.31 7.86
N ASN A 439 -1.10 -16.07 8.65
CA ASN A 439 -1.60 -17.31 9.26
C ASN A 439 -2.71 -17.08 10.31
N LEU A 440 -2.90 -15.84 10.78
CA LEU A 440 -3.97 -15.49 11.72
C LEU A 440 -5.27 -15.06 11.04
N CYS A 441 -5.23 -14.80 9.73
CA CYS A 441 -6.36 -14.35 8.91
C CYS A 441 -7.32 -15.48 8.51
#